data_AF-A0A965FPL0-F1
#
_entry.id   AF-A0A965FPL0-F1
#
_cell.length_a   1.000
_cell.length_b   1.000
_cell.length_c   1.000
_cell.angle_alpha   90.00
_cell.angle_beta   90.00
_cell.angle_gamma   90.00
#
_symmetry.space_group_name_H-M   'P 1'
#
loop_
_entity.id
_entity.type
_entity.pdbx_description
1 polymer ?
#
loop_
_entity_poly.entity_id
_entity_poly.type
_entity_poly.pdbx_seq_one_letter_code
_entity_poly.pdbx_strand_id
1 'polypeptide(L)'
;MVAITLLQVFCRYVLNNALPWPDEAARFLMLWLTGLMGPVALRQGGFVAIETLHQFLFENLVRVLSLILLVMMMIVLIVAVQLGWKHVNSGWLFASSSLRIPMDWFGMKMIKVKLAWMYLSLFVGVVLMTLVTLELILRQIISMFGGAEKLRPIPIIAQSGGAE
;
A
#
# COMPACT_ATOMS: atom_id res chain seq x y z
N MET A 1 8.95 6.23 10.91
CA MET A 1 10.24 5.60 10.59
C MET A 1 11.40 6.53 10.97
N VAL A 2 11.51 7.72 10.35
CA VAL A 2 12.63 8.66 10.57
C VAL A 2 12.90 8.97 12.04
N ALA A 3 11.88 9.28 12.84
CA ALA A 3 12.05 9.55 14.27
C ALA A 3 12.62 8.36 15.06
N ILE A 4 12.22 7.12 14.71
CA ILE A 4 12.68 5.89 15.38
C ILE A 4 14.13 5.60 15.00
N THR A 5 14.50 5.80 13.73
CA THR A 5 15.89 5.65 13.29
C THR A 5 16.80 6.72 13.89
N LEU A 6 16.33 7.95 14.05
CA LEU A 6 17.09 9.00 14.75
C LEU A 6 17.25 8.69 16.24
N LEU A 7 16.22 8.16 16.90
CA LEU A 7 16.31 7.69 18.28
C LEU A 7 17.33 6.56 18.44
N GLN A 8 17.35 5.62 17.49
CA GLN A 8 18.33 4.53 17.47
C GLN A 8 19.77 5.05 17.37
N VAL A 9 20.01 6.01 16.47
CA VAL A 9 21.31 6.67 16.31
C VAL A 9 21.68 7.42 17.60
N PHE A 10 20.76 8.19 18.18
CA PHE A 10 20.99 8.90 19.43
C PHE A 10 21.34 7.96 20.59
N CYS A 11 20.56 6.89 20.81
CA CYS A 11 20.83 5.96 21.91
C CYS A 11 22.16 5.20 21.72
N ARG A 12 22.51 4.86 20.48
CA ARG A 12 23.76 4.16 20.17
C ARG A 12 24.99 5.05 20.37
N TYR A 13 24.95 6.30 19.91
CA TYR A 13 26.13 7.17 19.91
C TYR A 13 26.22 8.07 21.15
N VAL A 14 25.11 8.40 21.81
CA VAL A 14 25.09 9.29 22.99
C VAL A 14 24.98 8.49 24.29
N LEU A 15 24.05 7.53 24.36
CA LEU A 15 23.85 6.70 25.56
C LEU A 15 24.75 5.45 25.58
N ASN A 16 25.53 5.21 24.52
CA ASN A 16 26.37 4.02 24.33
C ASN A 16 25.61 2.69 24.58
N ASN A 17 24.29 2.71 24.38
CA ASN A 17 23.40 1.57 24.61
C ASN A 17 22.58 1.31 23.34
N ALA A 18 22.83 0.16 22.72
CA ALA A 18 22.13 -0.25 21.50
C ALA A 18 20.80 -0.91 21.86
N LEU A 19 19.70 -0.15 21.81
CA LEU A 19 18.37 -0.74 21.98
C LEU A 19 18.04 -1.61 20.76
N PRO A 20 17.56 -2.87 20.93
CA PRO A 20 17.33 -3.81 19.83
C PRO A 20 15.95 -3.70 19.16
N TRP A 21 15.01 -2.93 19.74
CA TRP A 21 13.64 -2.78 19.25
C TRP A 21 13.42 -1.71 18.15
N PRO A 22 14.21 -0.61 18.02
CA PRO A 22 13.97 0.42 17.01
C PRO A 22 14.06 -0.09 15.57
N ASP A 23 14.95 -1.05 15.31
CA ASP A 23 15.15 -1.67 14.00
C ASP A 23 13.88 -2.39 13.51
N GLU A 24 13.24 -3.16 14.40
CA GLU A 24 12.01 -3.88 14.08
C GLU A 24 10.80 -2.93 14.02
N ALA A 25 10.79 -1.86 14.84
CA ALA A 25 9.76 -0.83 14.80
C ALA A 25 9.80 -0.01 13.50
N ALA A 26 10.99 0.29 12.98
CA ALA A 26 11.15 0.95 11.70
C ALA A 26 10.60 0.10 10.54
N ARG A 27 10.91 -1.21 10.52
CA ARG A 27 10.37 -2.15 9.53
C ARG A 27 8.85 -2.28 9.60
N PHE A 28 8.29 -2.29 10.81
CA PHE A 28 6.84 -2.27 10.99
C PHE A 28 6.19 -1.03 10.36
N LEU A 29 6.75 0.16 10.61
CA LEU A 29 6.24 1.40 10.02
C LEU A 29 6.42 1.44 8.50
N MET A 30 7.50 0.87 7.97
CA MET A 30 7.68 0.75 6.52
C MET A 30 6.58 -0.09 5.88
N LEU A 31 6.24 -1.25 6.47
CA LEU A 31 5.18 -2.12 5.92
C LEU A 31 3.83 -1.39 5.87
N TRP A 32 3.48 -0.67 6.94
CA TRP A 32 2.28 0.16 6.98
C TRP A 32 2.28 1.28 5.95
N LEU A 33 3.41 1.99 5.82
CA LEU A 33 3.54 3.07 4.85
C LEU A 33 3.39 2.52 3.42
N THR A 34 4.07 1.42 3.09
CA THR A 34 3.98 0.78 1.77
C THR A 34 2.57 0.26 1.49
N GLY A 35 1.93 -0.38 2.48
CA GLY A 35 0.56 -0.88 2.35
C GLY A 35 -0.46 0.23 2.08
N LEU A 36 -0.30 1.40 2.70
CA LEU A 36 -1.16 2.57 2.49
C LEU A 36 -0.82 3.34 1.20
N MET A 37 0.45 3.38 0.79
CA MET A 37 0.88 4.09 -0.42
C MET A 37 0.46 3.35 -1.70
N GLY A 38 0.42 2.02 -1.66
CA GLY A 38 0.02 1.18 -2.78
C GLY A 38 -1.28 1.57 -3.49
N PRO A 39 -2.44 1.68 -2.80
CA PRO A 39 -3.70 2.08 -3.41
C PRO A 39 -3.66 3.51 -3.98
N VAL A 40 -2.90 4.42 -3.36
CA VAL A 40 -2.73 5.80 -3.86
C VAL A 40 -1.95 5.79 -5.17
N ALA A 41 -0.85 5.04 -5.22
CA ALA A 41 -0.04 4.87 -6.42
C ALA A 41 -0.83 4.19 -7.54
N LEU A 42 -1.65 3.19 -7.22
CA LEU A 42 -2.51 2.52 -8.19
C LEU A 42 -3.55 3.46 -8.80
N ARG A 43 -4.13 4.34 -7.98
CA ARG A 43 -5.14 5.32 -8.43
C ARG A 43 -4.54 6.37 -9.34
N GLN A 44 -3.28 6.77 -9.12
CA GLN A 44 -2.60 7.81 -9.87
C GLN A 44 -1.84 7.30 -11.09
N GLY A 45 -1.17 6.16 -10.96
CA GLY A 45 -0.35 5.54 -12.01
C GLY A 45 -1.10 4.52 -12.85
N GLY A 46 -2.42 4.41 -12.66
CA GLY A 46 -3.29 3.34 -13.12
C GLY A 46 -2.89 2.75 -14.46
N PHE A 47 -2.70 3.56 -15.50
CA PHE A 47 -2.25 3.07 -16.80
C PHE A 47 -1.54 4.11 -17.68
N VAL A 48 -0.47 4.75 -17.19
CA VAL A 48 0.33 5.68 -18.01
C VAL A 48 0.81 5.02 -19.32
N ALA A 49 1.12 3.72 -19.28
CA ALA A 49 1.52 2.94 -20.47
C ALA A 49 0.39 2.76 -21.51
N ILE A 50 -0.88 2.77 -21.10
CA ILE A 50 -2.02 2.66 -22.01
C ILE A 50 -2.32 4.01 -22.67
N GLU A 51 -2.10 5.12 -21.96
CA GLU A 51 -2.19 6.49 -22.51
C GLU A 51 -1.25 6.65 -23.72
N THR A 52 -0.01 6.16 -23.61
CA THR A 52 0.96 6.18 -24.73
C THR A 52 0.54 5.27 -25.88
N LEU A 53 -0.13 4.14 -25.60
CA LEU A 53 -0.62 3.23 -26.63
C LEU A 53 -1.81 3.82 -27.41
N HIS A 54 -2.57 4.74 -26.80
CA HIS A 54 -3.64 5.49 -27.46
C HIS A 54 -3.16 6.33 -28.65
N GLN A 55 -1.87 6.66 -28.71
CA GLN A 55 -1.28 7.36 -29.86
C GLN A 55 -1.09 6.46 -31.09
N PHE A 56 -1.11 5.13 -30.93
CA PHE A 56 -0.82 4.17 -31.99
C PHE A 56 -2.01 3.24 -32.33
N LEU A 57 -3.02 3.13 -31.46
CA LEU A 57 -4.17 2.22 -31.61
C LEU A 57 -5.51 2.96 -31.59
N PHE A 58 -6.54 2.37 -32.21
CA PHE A 58 -7.92 2.88 -32.15
C PHE A 58 -8.46 2.93 -30.72
N GLU A 59 -9.12 4.04 -30.36
CA GLU A 59 -9.56 4.34 -28.98
C GLU A 59 -10.40 3.22 -28.34
N ASN A 60 -11.25 2.57 -29.14
CA ASN A 60 -12.13 1.51 -28.67
C ASN A 60 -11.35 0.24 -28.28
N LEU A 61 -10.28 -0.08 -29.00
CA LEU A 61 -9.46 -1.26 -28.72
C LEU A 61 -8.63 -1.05 -27.46
N VAL A 62 -8.09 0.16 -27.27
CA VAL A 62 -7.35 0.56 -26.07
C VAL A 62 -8.26 0.50 -24.82
N ARG A 63 -9.51 0.96 -24.94
CA ARG A 63 -10.49 0.88 -23.84
C ARG A 63 -10.81 -0.56 -23.43
N VAL A 64 -11.00 -1.46 -24.39
CA VAL A 64 -11.26 -2.88 -24.10
C VAL A 64 -10.03 -3.55 -23.49
N LEU A 65 -8.84 -3.27 -24.02
CA LEU A 65 -7.58 -3.80 -23.47
C LEU A 65 -7.35 -3.37 -22.03
N SER A 66 -7.59 -2.08 -21.72
CA SER A 66 -7.51 -1.55 -20.36
C SER A 66 -8.48 -2.25 -19.42
N LEU A 67 -9.72 -2.48 -19.85
CA LEU A 67 -10.72 -3.22 -19.06
C LEU A 67 -10.27 -4.66 -18.78
N ILE A 68 -9.70 -5.36 -19.78
CA ILE A 68 -9.17 -6.72 -19.61
C ILE A 68 -8.04 -6.74 -18.58
N LEU A 69 -7.10 -5.79 -18.66
CA LEU A 69 -5.98 -5.67 -17.72
C LEU A 69 -6.47 -5.40 -16.29
N LEU A 70 -7.45 -4.50 -16.14
CA LEU A 70 -8.09 -4.20 -14.85
C LEU A 70 -8.79 -5.43 -14.25
N VAL A 71 -9.50 -6.21 -15.06
CA VAL A 71 -10.16 -7.44 -14.60
C VAL A 71 -9.12 -8.50 -14.21
N MET A 72 -8.05 -8.66 -15.00
CA MET A 72 -6.95 -9.57 -14.65
C MET A 72 -6.29 -9.16 -13.32
N MET A 73 -6.04 -7.87 -13.14
CA MET A 73 -5.51 -7.33 -11.88
C MET A 73 -6.46 -7.59 -10.71
N MET A 74 -7.76 -7.41 -10.90
CA MET A 74 -8.78 -7.71 -9.88
C MET A 74 -8.72 -9.17 -9.43
N ILE A 75 -8.57 -10.11 -10.36
CA ILE A 75 -8.45 -11.55 -10.02
C ILE A 75 -7.23 -11.80 -9.14
N VAL A 76 -6.07 -11.24 -9.50
CA VAL A 76 -4.84 -11.37 -8.71
C VAL A 76 -5.01 -10.77 -7.31
N LEU A 77 -5.65 -9.60 -7.20
CA LEU A 77 -5.90 -8.95 -5.93
C LEU A 77 -6.86 -9.75 -5.03
N ILE A 78 -7.91 -10.37 -5.59
CA ILE A 78 -8.81 -11.23 -4.82
C ILE A 78 -8.05 -12.42 -4.22
N VAL A 79 -7.17 -13.07 -5.00
CA VAL A 79 -6.31 -14.14 -4.49
C VAL A 79 -5.39 -13.62 -3.39
N ALA A 80 -4.80 -12.43 -3.58
CA ALA A 80 -3.96 -11.79 -2.58
C ALA A 80 -4.72 -11.48 -1.27
N VAL A 81 -5.99 -11.06 -1.32
CA VAL A 81 -6.83 -10.85 -0.13
C VAL A 81 -7.02 -12.17 0.63
N GLN A 82 -7.31 -13.27 -0.07
CA GLN A 82 -7.50 -14.58 0.56
C GLN A 82 -6.21 -15.09 1.22
N LEU A 83 -5.07 -14.93 0.55
CA LEU A 83 -3.76 -15.28 1.10
C LEU A 83 -3.40 -14.41 2.29
N GLY A 84 -3.66 -13.09 2.19
CA GLY A 84 -3.46 -12.13 3.28
C GLY A 84 -4.29 -12.49 4.51
N TRP A 85 -5.57 -12.83 4.33
CA TRP A 85 -6.44 -13.25 5.45
C TRP A 85 -5.95 -14.53 6.13
N LYS A 86 -5.54 -15.54 5.35
CA LYS A 86 -4.92 -16.75 5.90
C LYS A 86 -3.66 -16.43 6.70
N HIS A 87 -2.79 -15.54 6.19
CA HIS A 87 -1.58 -15.12 6.88
C HIS A 87 -1.84 -14.31 8.15
N VAL A 88 -2.85 -13.44 8.17
CA VAL A 88 -3.25 -12.70 9.38
C VAL A 88 -3.74 -13.66 10.45
N ASN A 89 -4.57 -14.63 10.08
CA ASN A 89 -5.10 -15.61 11.01
C ASN A 89 -4.00 -16.53 11.57
N SER A 90 -3.06 -16.96 10.72
CA SER A 90 -1.84 -17.68 11.15
C SER A 90 -0.89 -16.79 11.96
N GLY A 91 -0.84 -15.49 11.68
CA GLY A 91 -0.01 -14.51 12.38
C GLY A 91 -0.40 -14.27 13.84
N TRP A 92 -1.56 -14.77 14.28
CA TRP A 92 -1.96 -14.77 15.68
C TRP A 92 -1.22 -15.85 16.50
N LEU A 93 -0.73 -16.90 15.83
CA LEU A 93 0.03 -17.99 16.45
C LEU A 93 1.52 -17.65 16.64
N PHE A 94 2.05 -16.68 15.89
CA PHE A 94 3.44 -16.25 15.96
C PHE A 94 3.56 -14.85 16.59
N ALA A 95 4.41 -14.69 17.61
CA ALA A 95 4.71 -13.40 18.23
C ALA A 95 6.07 -12.87 17.73
N SER A 96 6.22 -11.55 17.58
CA SER A 96 7.50 -10.94 17.21
C SER A 96 8.54 -11.22 18.28
N SER A 97 9.73 -11.63 17.84
CA SER A 97 10.80 -12.06 18.72
C SER A 97 11.42 -10.90 19.50
N SER A 98 11.44 -9.67 18.95
CA SER A 98 12.19 -8.54 19.52
C SER A 98 11.39 -7.23 19.69
N LEU A 99 10.20 -7.06 19.08
CA LEU A 99 9.39 -5.85 19.21
C LEU A 99 8.68 -5.80 20.56
N ARG A 100 9.43 -5.42 21.59
CA ARG A 100 8.92 -5.06 22.92
C ARG A 100 8.76 -3.55 22.93
N ILE A 101 7.54 -3.06 23.12
CA ILE A 101 7.34 -1.63 23.36
C ILE A 101 7.74 -1.39 24.83
N PRO A 102 8.81 -0.63 25.11
CA PRO A 102 9.12 -0.24 26.47
C PRO A 102 8.14 0.85 26.89
N MET A 103 7.07 0.45 27.59
CA MET A 103 6.07 1.36 28.17
C MET A 103 6.43 1.74 29.61
N ASP A 104 7.73 1.94 29.90
CA ASP A 104 8.22 2.21 31.27
C ASP A 104 7.74 3.57 31.82
N TRP A 105 7.42 4.55 30.96
CA TRP A 105 6.81 5.81 31.41
C TRP A 105 5.41 5.62 32.02
N PHE A 106 4.70 4.53 31.65
CA PHE A 106 3.32 4.25 32.08
C PHE A 106 3.19 3.09 33.09
N GLY A 107 4.30 2.58 33.64
CA GLY A 107 4.26 1.59 34.74
C GLY A 107 3.74 0.19 34.37
N MET A 108 3.74 -0.16 33.08
CA MET A 108 3.22 -1.45 32.58
C MET A 108 4.33 -2.27 31.92
N LYS A 109 4.32 -3.60 32.17
CA LYS A 109 5.32 -4.56 31.67
C LYS A 109 5.44 -4.53 30.15
N MET A 110 6.66 -4.78 29.65
CA MET A 110 7.03 -4.95 28.24
C MET A 110 6.03 -5.83 27.47
N ILE A 111 5.15 -5.23 26.66
CA ILE A 111 4.22 -5.98 25.79
C ILE A 111 4.92 -6.26 24.45
N LYS A 112 5.01 -7.55 24.09
CA LYS A 112 5.45 -7.98 22.76
C LYS A 112 4.35 -7.66 21.76
N VAL A 113 4.65 -6.87 20.73
CA VAL A 113 3.72 -6.65 19.63
C VAL A 113 3.54 -7.96 18.86
N LYS A 114 2.30 -8.37 18.64
CA LYS A 114 2.00 -9.59 17.89
C LYS A 114 2.31 -9.39 16.40
N LEU A 115 2.92 -10.38 15.75
CA LEU A 115 3.22 -10.36 14.30
C LEU A 115 1.96 -10.14 13.45
N ALA A 116 0.80 -10.55 13.97
CA ALA A 116 -0.51 -10.29 13.37
C ALA A 116 -0.70 -8.83 12.93
N TRP A 117 -0.21 -7.85 13.70
CA TRP A 117 -0.32 -6.43 13.33
C TRP A 117 0.53 -6.05 12.11
N MET A 118 1.65 -6.75 11.88
CA MET A 118 2.48 -6.56 10.68
C MET A 118 1.76 -7.11 9.46
N TYR A 119 1.22 -8.34 9.54
CA TYR A 119 0.47 -8.94 8.45
C TYR A 119 -0.84 -8.20 8.14
N LEU A 120 -1.44 -7.56 9.14
CA LEU A 120 -2.63 -6.75 8.95
C LEU A 120 -2.37 -5.54 8.05
N SER A 121 -1.16 -4.96 8.06
CA SER A 121 -0.80 -3.88 7.13
C SER A 121 -0.89 -4.31 5.66
N LEU A 122 -0.44 -5.51 5.36
CA LEU A 122 -0.47 -6.09 4.02
C LEU A 122 -1.91 -6.41 3.60
N PHE A 123 -2.69 -7.00 4.51
CA PHE A 123 -4.12 -7.24 4.26
C PHE A 123 -4.88 -5.94 3.99
N VAL A 124 -4.71 -4.91 4.82
CA VAL A 124 -5.34 -3.60 4.64
C VAL A 124 -4.92 -2.98 3.29
N GLY A 125 -3.63 -3.03 2.95
CA GLY A 125 -3.13 -2.49 1.68
C GLY A 125 -3.77 -3.17 0.46
N VAL A 126 -3.84 -4.51 0.46
CA VAL A 126 -4.43 -5.28 -0.64
C VAL A 126 -5.95 -5.06 -0.72
N VAL A 127 -6.65 -4.96 0.42
CA VAL A 127 -8.09 -4.64 0.44
C VAL A 127 -8.34 -3.25 -0.17
N LEU A 128 -7.54 -2.25 0.21
CA LEU A 128 -7.64 -0.90 -0.37
C LEU A 128 -7.33 -0.90 -1.86
N MET A 129 -6.31 -1.64 -2.32
CA MET A 129 -6.02 -1.78 -3.75
C MET A 129 -7.20 -2.42 -4.49
N THR A 130 -7.81 -3.46 -3.93
CA THR A 130 -9.00 -4.10 -4.50
C THR A 130 -10.14 -3.11 -4.68
N LEU A 131 -10.40 -2.27 -3.67
CA LEU A 131 -11.42 -1.21 -3.75
C LEU A 131 -11.10 -0.17 -4.83
N VAL A 132 -9.85 0.25 -4.96
CA VAL A 132 -9.41 1.18 -6.01
C VAL A 132 -9.55 0.55 -7.40
N THR A 133 -9.13 -0.70 -7.58
CA THR A 133 -9.31 -1.41 -8.86
C THR A 133 -10.79 -1.53 -9.23
N LEU A 134 -11.66 -1.77 -8.25
CA LEU A 134 -13.11 -1.80 -8.46
C LEU A 134 -13.63 -0.43 -8.92
N GLU A 135 -13.20 0.66 -8.27
CA GLU A 135 -13.51 2.03 -8.70
C GLU A 135 -13.09 2.27 -10.16
N LEU A 136 -11.88 1.84 -10.55
CA LEU A 136 -11.36 2.01 -11.91
C LEU A 136 -12.13 1.19 -12.95
N ILE A 137 -12.51 -0.06 -12.63
CA ILE A 137 -13.36 -0.88 -13.50
C ILE A 137 -14.72 -0.20 -13.72
N LEU A 138 -15.36 0.27 -12.66
CA LEU A 138 -16.65 0.95 -12.76
C LEU A 138 -16.57 2.22 -13.60
N ARG A 139 -15.51 3.03 -13.41
CA ARG A 139 -15.25 4.22 -14.22
C ARG A 139 -15.05 3.87 -15.70
N GLN A 140 -14.31 2.81 -15.99
CA GLN A 140 -14.08 2.34 -17.36
C GLN A 140 -15.39 1.91 -18.04
N ILE A 141 -16.25 1.18 -17.33
CA ILE A 141 -17.57 0.78 -17.82
C ILE A 141 -18.44 2.01 -18.07
N ILE A 142 -18.53 2.94 -17.12
CA ILE A 142 -19.31 4.18 -17.26
C ILE A 142 -18.82 5.01 -18.45
N SER A 143 -17.50 5.10 -18.65
CA SER A 143 -16.90 5.78 -19.79
C SER A 143 -17.28 5.11 -21.13
N MET A 144 -17.41 3.79 -21.17
CA MET A 144 -17.84 3.07 -22.37
C MET A 144 -19.30 3.34 -22.73
N PHE A 145 -20.17 3.54 -21.73
CA PHE A 145 -21.59 3.86 -21.94
C PHE A 145 -21.89 5.36 -22.11
N GLY A 146 -20.86 6.20 -22.31
CA GLY A 146 -21.02 7.63 -22.59
C GLY A 146 -21.21 8.53 -21.36
N GLY A 147 -20.99 8.01 -20.15
CA GLY A 147 -21.13 8.76 -18.88
C GLY A 147 -19.85 9.48 -18.42
N ALA A 148 -18.85 9.65 -19.30
CA ALA A 148 -17.53 10.18 -18.94
C ALA A 148 -17.59 11.58 -18.31
N GLU A 149 -18.53 12.44 -18.72
CA GLU A 149 -18.65 13.81 -18.21
C GLU A 149 -19.08 13.91 -16.73
N LYS A 150 -19.66 12.86 -16.14
CA LYS A 150 -20.05 12.86 -14.72
C LYS A 150 -18.92 12.42 -13.78
N LEU A 151 -17.78 11.98 -14.31
CA LEU A 151 -16.69 11.44 -13.50
C LEU A 151 -15.81 12.55 -12.96
N ARG A 152 -15.55 12.55 -11.65
CA ARG A 152 -14.55 13.45 -11.05
C ARG A 152 -13.17 13.15 -11.66
N PRO A 153 -12.42 14.19 -12.07
CA PRO A 153 -11.07 14.01 -12.60
C PRO A 153 -10.19 13.35 -11.53
N ILE A 154 -9.38 12.39 -11.97
CA ILE A 154 -8.36 11.79 -11.11
C ILE A 154 -7.31 12.89 -10.89
N PRO A 155 -6.93 13.20 -9.64
CA PRO A 155 -5.83 14.11 -9.39
C PRO A 155 -4.54 13.43 -9.87
N ILE A 156 -4.17 13.70 -11.12
CA ILE A 156 -2.86 13.38 -11.67
C ILE A 156 -1.90 14.31 -10.94
N ILE A 157 -0.87 13.76 -10.29
CA ILE A 157 0.24 14.58 -9.81
C ILE A 157 0.79 15.22 -11.08
N ALA A 158 0.56 16.53 -11.24
CA ALA A 158 1.09 17.28 -12.36
C ALA A 158 2.56 16.91 -12.50
N GLN A 159 2.95 16.38 -13.66
CA GLN A 159 4.35 16.35 -14.05
C GLN A 159 4.78 17.81 -14.21
N SER A 160 5.03 18.52 -13.11
CA SER A 160 5.85 19.73 -13.13
C SER A 160 7.29 19.25 -13.26
N GLY A 161 7.78 19.14 -14.48
CA GLY A 161 9.17 18.75 -14.71
C GLY A 161 9.54 18.44 -16.17
N GLY A 162 8.94 19.13 -17.14
CA GLY A 162 9.28 18.93 -18.54
C GLY A 162 9.01 20.18 -19.39
N ALA A 163 9.70 21.28 -19.06
CA ALA A 163 10.13 22.33 -19.98
C ALA A 163 10.65 23.54 -19.17
N GLU A 164 11.84 23.43 -18.58
CA GLU A 164 12.88 24.49 -18.52
C GLU A 164 14.26 23.82 -18.38
#